data_AF-A0A401FTF8-F1
#
_entry.id   AF-A0A401FTF8-F1
#
_cell.length_a   1.000
_cell.length_b   1.000
_cell.length_c   1.000
_cell.angle_alpha   90.00
_cell.angle_beta   90.00
_cell.angle_gamma   90.00
#
_symmetry.space_group_name_H-M   'P 1'
#
loop_
_entity.id
_entity.type
_entity.pdbx_description
1 polymer ?
#
loop_
_entity_poly.entity_id
_entity_poly.type
_entity_poly.pdbx_seq_one_letter_code
_entity_poly.pdbx_strand_id
1 'polypeptide(L)'
;MSIKDDFSSSMTDEVLTDMAGKFFGDRKELENKIGIFREYAEALSEKAAQVNARAAFLNYLLMNRDNAVLFYESLGITPSVFLIAGIISGELLPPFVPSAFTVRGEFVRLAEWAYDRLQRTCDDYMNGNEESDGEDDDKHGDVNYRLLSTMCDLINQDVDKVNEDVMPSQVLYCFKRFNTESDIKECVTGGGTFLGDDCSLNRELAFEKIDFDSFKLKKYPEIPPLSRVKSKIETVCKKLYAQNKEEIRSMMADLKERCKTRLA
;
A
#
# COMPACT_ATOMS: atom_id res chain seq x y z
N MET A 1 -39.41 23.85 -42.03
CA MET A 1 -38.15 23.72 -41.28
C MET A 1 -37.62 25.12 -41.04
N SER A 2 -37.76 25.59 -39.81
CA SER A 2 -37.43 26.95 -39.42
C SER A 2 -35.97 26.98 -38.98
N ILE A 3 -35.20 27.96 -39.43
CA ILE A 3 -33.80 28.19 -39.03
C ILE A 3 -33.66 28.23 -37.49
N LYS A 4 -34.73 28.64 -36.78
CA LYS A 4 -34.76 28.63 -35.30
C LYS A 4 -34.70 27.23 -34.69
N ASP A 5 -35.24 26.22 -35.36
CA ASP A 5 -35.23 24.84 -34.89
C ASP A 5 -33.83 24.24 -35.05
N ASP A 6 -33.13 24.56 -36.15
CA ASP A 6 -31.76 24.10 -36.42
C ASP A 6 -30.71 24.76 -35.48
N PHE A 7 -30.89 26.04 -35.12
CA PHE A 7 -30.02 26.72 -34.15
C PHE A 7 -30.28 26.22 -32.72
N SER A 8 -31.53 25.93 -32.37
CA SER A 8 -31.88 25.39 -31.07
C SER A 8 -31.36 23.96 -30.90
N SER A 9 -31.44 23.12 -31.93
CA SER A 9 -30.94 21.74 -31.90
C SER A 9 -29.42 21.70 -31.81
N SER A 10 -28.71 22.54 -32.58
CA SER A 10 -27.25 22.61 -32.52
C SER A 10 -26.73 23.01 -31.13
N MET A 11 -27.41 23.95 -30.46
CA MET A 11 -27.01 24.41 -29.13
C MET A 11 -27.33 23.37 -28.04
N THR A 12 -28.42 22.62 -28.19
CA THR A 12 -28.73 21.51 -27.28
C THR A 12 -27.78 20.33 -27.44
N ASP A 13 -27.39 20.01 -28.68
CA ASP A 13 -26.44 18.93 -28.96
C ASP A 13 -25.06 19.23 -28.38
N GLU A 14 -24.60 20.48 -28.44
CA GLU A 14 -23.34 20.92 -27.83
C GLU A 14 -23.37 20.78 -26.30
N VAL A 15 -24.43 21.29 -25.65
CA VAL A 15 -24.58 21.18 -24.19
C VAL A 15 -24.67 19.73 -23.72
N LEU A 16 -25.40 18.89 -24.44
CA LEU A 16 -25.51 17.46 -24.13
C LEU A 16 -24.17 16.73 -24.31
N THR A 17 -23.44 17.06 -25.37
CA THR A 17 -22.10 16.51 -25.63
C THR A 17 -21.13 16.91 -24.53
N ASP A 18 -21.15 18.16 -24.10
CA ASP A 18 -20.30 18.65 -23.00
C ASP A 18 -20.66 18.00 -21.66
N MET A 19 -21.96 17.87 -21.36
CA MET A 19 -22.42 17.20 -20.13
C MET A 19 -22.05 15.72 -20.11
N ALA A 20 -22.23 15.00 -21.22
CA ALA A 20 -21.81 13.60 -21.32
C ALA A 20 -20.28 13.48 -21.25
N GLY A 21 -19.55 14.36 -21.95
CA GLY A 21 -18.09 14.41 -21.92
C GLY A 21 -17.56 14.58 -20.50
N LYS A 22 -18.13 15.51 -19.73
CA LYS A 22 -17.80 15.70 -18.32
C LYS A 22 -18.16 14.49 -17.47
N PHE A 23 -19.39 13.98 -17.56
CA PHE A 23 -19.84 12.82 -16.76
C PHE A 23 -18.97 11.58 -16.99
N PHE A 24 -18.81 11.15 -18.25
CA PHE A 24 -18.00 9.98 -18.56
C PHE A 24 -16.50 10.23 -18.34
N GLY A 25 -16.04 11.47 -18.54
CA GLY A 25 -14.67 11.88 -18.26
C GLY A 25 -14.31 11.73 -16.78
N ASP A 26 -15.10 12.35 -15.89
CA ASP A 26 -14.89 12.33 -14.44
C ASP A 26 -14.90 10.88 -13.90
N ARG A 27 -15.84 10.05 -14.37
CA ARG A 27 -15.93 8.63 -13.98
C ARG A 27 -14.74 7.81 -14.47
N LYS A 28 -14.33 7.99 -15.73
CA LYS A 28 -13.17 7.28 -16.31
C LYS A 28 -11.88 7.67 -15.59
N GLU A 29 -11.72 8.95 -15.26
CA GLU A 29 -10.57 9.42 -14.47
C GLU A 29 -10.55 8.76 -13.09
N LEU A 30 -11.71 8.70 -12.42
CA LEU A 30 -11.84 8.05 -11.12
C LEU A 30 -11.54 6.54 -11.18
N GLU A 31 -12.03 5.84 -12.21
CA GLU A 31 -11.70 4.43 -12.46
C GLU A 31 -10.19 4.22 -12.63
N ASN A 32 -9.53 5.09 -13.39
CA ASN A 32 -8.08 5.03 -13.57
C ASN A 32 -7.34 5.25 -12.25
N LYS A 33 -7.75 6.24 -11.44
CA LYS A 33 -7.17 6.50 -10.11
C LYS A 33 -7.32 5.28 -9.18
N ILE A 34 -8.49 4.66 -9.17
CA ILE A 34 -8.75 3.43 -8.40
C ILE A 34 -7.87 2.28 -8.91
N GLY A 35 -7.69 2.16 -10.22
CA GLY A 35 -6.79 1.17 -10.84
C GLY A 35 -5.34 1.33 -10.35
N ILE A 36 -4.79 2.53 -10.47
CA ILE A 36 -3.42 2.86 -10.01
C ILE A 36 -3.27 2.61 -8.50
N PHE A 37 -4.27 2.98 -7.71
CA PHE A 37 -4.28 2.72 -6.28
C PHE A 37 -4.15 1.22 -5.96
N ARG A 38 -4.87 0.36 -6.70
CA ARG A 38 -4.80 -1.10 -6.48
C ARG A 38 -3.43 -1.66 -6.82
N GLU A 39 -2.84 -1.22 -7.94
CA GLU A 39 -1.47 -1.61 -8.32
C GLU A 39 -0.46 -1.20 -7.23
N TYR A 40 -0.60 0.01 -6.68
CA TYR A 40 0.28 0.47 -5.61
C TYR A 40 0.04 -0.27 -4.29
N ALA A 41 -1.21 -0.65 -3.98
CA ALA A 41 -1.52 -1.45 -2.80
C ALA A 41 -0.90 -2.85 -2.88
N GLU A 42 -0.87 -3.46 -4.07
CA GLU A 42 -0.19 -4.73 -4.32
C GLU A 42 1.33 -4.59 -4.15
N ALA A 43 1.96 -3.60 -4.77
CA ALA A 43 3.38 -3.33 -4.62
C ALA A 43 3.78 -3.06 -3.15
N LEU A 44 2.97 -2.31 -2.41
CA LEU A 44 3.21 -2.03 -1.00
C LEU A 44 3.02 -3.29 -0.13
N SER A 45 2.12 -4.20 -0.49
CA SER A 45 1.95 -5.49 0.17
C SER A 45 3.22 -6.35 0.05
N GLU A 46 3.89 -6.31 -1.11
CA GLU A 46 5.18 -6.97 -1.30
C GLU A 46 6.26 -6.36 -0.39
N LYS A 47 6.35 -5.02 -0.31
CA LYS A 47 7.25 -4.34 0.65
C LYS A 47 6.94 -4.76 2.10
N ALA A 48 5.65 -4.87 2.49
CA ALA A 48 5.27 -5.36 3.82
C ALA A 48 5.74 -6.80 4.08
N ALA A 49 5.65 -7.68 3.08
CA ALA A 49 6.17 -9.03 3.17
C ALA A 49 7.68 -9.05 3.41
N GLN A 50 8.42 -8.14 2.76
CA GLN A 50 9.86 -7.97 3.01
C GLN A 50 10.16 -7.51 4.44
N VAL A 51 9.41 -6.52 4.97
CA VAL A 51 9.54 -6.11 6.39
C VAL A 51 9.33 -7.30 7.31
N ASN A 52 8.27 -8.07 7.09
CA ASN A 52 7.93 -9.24 7.91
C ASN A 52 9.03 -10.31 7.86
N ALA A 53 9.60 -10.54 6.69
CA ALA A 53 10.68 -11.49 6.51
C ALA A 53 11.98 -11.05 7.23
N ARG A 54 12.32 -9.76 7.18
CA ARG A 54 13.46 -9.19 7.92
C ARG A 54 13.24 -9.25 9.44
N ALA A 55 12.03 -8.96 9.91
CA ALA A 55 11.67 -9.09 11.32
C ALA A 55 11.76 -10.54 11.80
N ALA A 56 11.27 -11.49 11.01
CA ALA A 56 11.39 -12.91 11.30
C ALA A 56 12.85 -13.37 11.38
N PHE A 57 13.72 -12.87 10.49
CA PHE A 57 15.15 -13.16 10.54
C PHE A 57 15.80 -12.62 11.83
N LEU A 58 15.50 -11.37 12.21
CA LEU A 58 15.99 -10.82 13.47
C LEU A 58 15.49 -11.62 14.68
N ASN A 59 14.21 -12.00 14.71
CA ASN A 59 13.64 -12.82 15.78
C ASN A 59 14.30 -14.20 15.87
N TYR A 60 14.67 -14.79 14.73
CA TYR A 60 15.42 -16.04 14.69
C TYR A 60 16.80 -15.89 15.36
N LEU A 61 17.52 -14.79 15.11
CA LEU A 61 18.79 -14.50 15.78
C LEU A 61 18.64 -14.34 17.29
N LEU A 62 17.46 -13.89 17.75
CA LEU A 62 17.13 -13.74 19.17
C LEU A 62 16.69 -15.07 19.81
N MET A 63 16.63 -16.15 19.04
CA MET A 63 16.36 -17.55 19.42
C MET A 63 14.93 -17.84 19.88
N ASN A 64 14.37 -16.99 20.74
CA ASN A 64 13.03 -17.19 21.29
C ASN A 64 12.26 -15.88 21.37
N ARG A 65 10.94 -16.02 21.58
CA ARG A 65 10.01 -14.89 21.63
C ARG A 65 10.30 -13.95 22.80
N ASP A 66 10.69 -14.48 23.95
CA ASP A 66 10.92 -13.69 25.16
C ASP A 66 12.15 -12.78 25.02
N ASN A 67 13.22 -13.30 24.41
CA ASN A 67 14.41 -12.53 24.06
C ASN A 67 14.08 -11.46 23.01
N ALA A 68 13.20 -11.77 22.05
CA ALA A 68 12.74 -10.80 21.06
C ALA A 68 11.95 -9.66 21.72
N VAL A 69 11.04 -9.97 22.64
CA VAL A 69 10.31 -8.96 23.45
C VAL A 69 11.29 -8.07 24.20
N LEU A 70 12.19 -8.66 24.98
CA LEU A 70 13.19 -7.91 25.76
C LEU A 70 14.09 -7.05 24.88
N PHE A 71 14.45 -7.54 23.69
CA PHE A 71 15.23 -6.80 22.72
C PHE A 71 14.48 -5.56 22.25
N TYR A 72 13.27 -5.70 21.70
CA TYR A 72 12.49 -4.56 21.19
C TYR A 72 12.15 -3.55 22.31
N GLU A 73 11.77 -4.03 23.49
CA GLU A 73 11.48 -3.16 24.65
C GLU A 73 12.72 -2.36 25.08
N SER A 74 13.91 -2.95 25.08
CA SER A 74 15.16 -2.24 25.41
C SER A 74 15.44 -1.07 24.46
N LEU A 75 14.94 -1.16 23.22
CA LEU A 75 15.04 -0.14 22.18
C LEU A 75 13.88 0.85 22.20
N GLY A 76 12.85 0.63 23.02
CA GLY A 76 11.64 1.45 23.05
C GLY A 76 10.66 1.17 21.90
N ILE A 77 10.75 -0.02 21.29
CA ILE A 77 9.91 -0.44 20.16
C ILE A 77 8.81 -1.37 20.67
N THR A 78 7.57 -1.17 20.20
CA THR A 78 6.44 -2.05 20.54
C THR A 78 6.64 -3.44 19.92
N PRO A 79 6.80 -4.52 20.73
CA PRO A 79 7.17 -5.82 20.19
C PRO A 79 6.10 -6.46 19.29
N SER A 80 4.81 -6.23 19.59
CA SER A 80 3.68 -6.91 18.92
C SER A 80 3.67 -6.79 17.40
N VAL A 81 4.25 -5.70 16.86
CA VAL A 81 4.32 -5.45 15.41
C VAL A 81 5.35 -6.36 14.74
N PHE A 82 6.45 -6.69 15.43
CA PHE A 82 7.60 -7.39 14.86
C PHE A 82 7.74 -8.84 15.33
N LEU A 83 6.93 -9.31 16.28
CA LEU A 83 6.92 -10.71 16.75
C LEU A 83 6.29 -11.66 15.72
N ILE A 84 6.98 -11.81 14.61
CA ILE A 84 6.59 -12.63 13.47
C ILE A 84 7.43 -13.90 13.49
N ALA A 85 6.75 -15.04 13.44
CA ALA A 85 7.39 -16.31 13.15
C ALA A 85 7.52 -16.46 11.63
N GLY A 86 8.70 -16.82 11.16
CA GLY A 86 8.93 -16.98 9.73
C GLY A 86 10.05 -17.96 9.43
N ILE A 87 10.00 -18.51 8.23
CA ILE A 87 11.04 -19.38 7.68
C ILE A 87 12.13 -18.48 7.12
N ILE A 88 13.38 -18.79 7.44
CA ILE A 88 14.53 -18.05 6.90
C ILE A 88 14.73 -18.47 5.45
N SER A 89 14.40 -17.58 4.53
CA SER A 89 14.78 -17.71 3.13
C SER A 89 16.25 -17.30 2.92
N GLY A 90 16.92 -17.91 1.93
CA GLY A 90 18.30 -17.60 1.56
C GLY A 90 18.49 -16.12 1.16
N GLU A 91 17.46 -15.48 0.61
CA GLU A 91 17.45 -14.06 0.21
C GLU A 91 17.61 -13.09 1.40
N LEU A 92 17.19 -13.53 2.59
CA LEU A 92 17.27 -12.74 3.81
C LEU A 92 18.66 -12.74 4.42
N LEU A 93 19.49 -13.71 4.05
CA LEU A 93 20.85 -13.83 4.54
C LEU A 93 21.73 -12.69 4.00
N PRO A 94 22.71 -12.22 4.78
CA PRO A 94 23.71 -11.32 4.25
C PRO A 94 24.55 -12.03 3.18
N PRO A 95 25.15 -11.29 2.23
CA PRO A 95 26.06 -11.86 1.24
C PRO A 95 27.26 -12.56 1.90
N PHE A 96 27.71 -12.05 3.03
CA PHE A 96 28.69 -12.68 3.89
C PHE A 96 28.34 -12.41 5.35
N VAL A 97 28.58 -13.37 6.23
CA VAL A 97 28.46 -13.15 7.67
C VAL A 97 29.51 -12.11 8.08
N PRO A 98 29.13 -11.01 8.76
CA PRO A 98 30.09 -10.00 9.20
C PRO A 98 31.21 -10.62 10.04
N SER A 99 32.45 -10.44 9.61
CA SER A 99 33.61 -11.03 10.28
C SER A 99 33.90 -10.34 11.61
N ALA A 100 34.38 -11.08 12.61
CA ALA A 100 34.93 -10.53 13.85
C ALA A 100 35.93 -11.52 14.45
N PHE A 101 36.78 -11.06 15.38
CA PHE A 101 37.79 -11.91 16.02
C PHE A 101 37.20 -13.06 16.87
N THR A 102 35.91 -12.99 17.23
CA THR A 102 35.25 -14.00 18.05
C THR A 102 33.85 -14.28 17.52
N VAL A 103 33.35 -15.51 17.71
CA VAL A 103 31.95 -15.86 17.36
C VAL A 103 30.94 -14.94 18.06
N ARG A 104 31.25 -14.50 19.29
CA ARG A 104 30.46 -13.48 19.99
C ARG A 104 30.37 -12.17 19.20
N GLY A 105 31.51 -11.70 18.69
CA GLY A 105 31.58 -10.48 17.89
C GLY A 105 30.87 -10.62 16.55
N GLU A 106 30.97 -11.78 15.90
CA GLU A 106 30.26 -12.08 14.65
C GLU A 106 28.75 -12.07 14.87
N PHE A 107 28.29 -12.69 15.95
CA PHE A 107 26.87 -12.69 16.34
C PHE A 107 26.34 -11.27 16.57
N VAL A 108 27.06 -10.44 17.32
CA VAL A 108 26.68 -9.03 17.55
C VAL A 108 26.59 -8.27 16.23
N ARG A 109 27.61 -8.38 15.37
CA ARG A 109 27.61 -7.68 14.07
C ARG A 109 26.49 -8.16 13.15
N LEU A 110 26.17 -9.45 13.18
CA LEU A 110 25.06 -10.01 12.41
C LEU A 110 23.72 -9.47 12.91
N ALA A 111 23.51 -9.38 14.22
CA ALA A 111 22.31 -8.78 14.80
C ALA A 111 22.20 -7.29 14.48
N GLU A 112 23.31 -6.54 14.55
CA GLU A 112 23.37 -5.13 14.13
C GLU A 112 23.00 -4.97 12.65
N TRP A 113 23.52 -5.82 11.77
CA TRP A 113 23.20 -5.83 10.35
C TRP A 113 21.73 -6.16 10.09
N ALA A 114 21.20 -7.19 10.76
CA ALA A 114 19.79 -7.59 10.63
C ALA A 114 18.85 -6.48 11.09
N TYR A 115 19.20 -5.81 12.18
CA TYR A 115 18.48 -4.64 12.69
C TYR A 115 18.53 -3.46 11.71
N ASP A 116 19.70 -3.11 11.21
CA ASP A 116 19.87 -2.02 10.23
C ASP A 116 19.02 -2.28 8.98
N ARG A 117 19.02 -3.53 8.49
CA ARG A 117 18.21 -3.89 7.33
C ARG A 117 16.72 -3.81 7.62
N LEU A 118 16.27 -4.27 8.79
CA LEU A 118 14.88 -4.12 9.21
C LEU A 118 14.48 -2.65 9.30
N GLN A 119 15.31 -1.81 9.93
CA GLN A 119 15.04 -0.38 10.08
C GLN A 119 14.89 0.30 8.70
N ARG A 120 15.83 0.07 7.78
CA ARG A 120 15.76 0.65 6.42
C ARG A 120 14.54 0.15 5.65
N THR A 121 14.21 -1.14 5.72
CA THR A 121 13.02 -1.67 5.02
C THR A 121 11.72 -1.15 5.62
N CYS A 122 11.65 -0.94 6.94
CA CYS A 122 10.51 -0.26 7.57
C CYS A 122 10.41 1.20 7.14
N ASP A 123 11.53 1.89 7.05
CA ASP A 123 11.59 3.29 6.62
C ASP A 123 11.15 3.44 5.16
N ASP A 124 11.69 2.62 4.26
CA ASP A 124 11.28 2.52 2.85
C ASP A 124 9.78 2.20 2.70
N TYR A 125 9.24 1.26 3.48
CA TYR A 125 7.81 0.99 3.49
C TYR A 125 6.97 2.20 3.92
N MET A 126 7.42 2.94 4.93
CA MET A 126 6.64 4.02 5.55
C MET A 126 6.77 5.35 4.81
N ASN A 127 7.97 5.68 4.35
CA ASN A 127 8.36 6.99 3.83
C ASN A 127 8.81 6.94 2.36
N GLY A 128 9.20 5.77 1.86
CA GLY A 128 9.81 5.61 0.56
C GLY A 128 11.34 5.56 0.62
N ASN A 129 11.96 5.14 -0.48
CA ASN A 129 13.38 5.14 -0.71
C ASN A 129 13.86 6.46 -1.35
N GLU A 130 14.61 7.26 -0.59
CA GLU A 130 15.27 8.47 -1.11
C GLU A 130 16.37 8.17 -2.16
N GLU A 131 16.87 6.93 -2.23
CA GLU A 131 17.98 6.55 -3.13
C GLU A 131 17.54 6.05 -4.52
N SER A 132 16.26 6.15 -4.89
CA SER A 132 15.78 5.74 -6.23
C SER A 132 16.10 6.77 -7.36
N ASP A 133 17.27 7.40 -7.30
CA ASP A 133 17.84 8.23 -8.37
C ASP A 133 18.67 7.40 -9.37
N GLY A 134 18.33 6.13 -9.56
CA GLY A 134 19.02 5.20 -10.45
C GLY A 134 18.08 4.66 -11.53
N GLU A 135 18.57 4.65 -12.77
CA GLU A 135 17.98 4.30 -14.09
C GLU A 135 17.15 3.00 -14.22
N ASP A 136 16.77 2.32 -13.14
CA ASP A 136 15.88 1.16 -13.21
C ASP A 136 14.42 1.60 -13.27
N ASP A 137 13.80 1.25 -14.40
CA ASP A 137 12.42 1.49 -14.84
C ASP A 137 11.38 0.76 -13.97
N ASP A 138 11.42 0.96 -12.65
CA ASP A 138 10.38 0.47 -11.74
C ASP A 138 9.10 1.26 -12.00
N LYS A 139 8.23 0.65 -12.81
CA LYS A 139 6.97 1.19 -13.34
C LYS A 139 6.02 1.81 -12.30
N HIS A 140 6.25 1.58 -11.01
CA HIS A 140 5.37 2.03 -9.94
C HIS A 140 5.92 3.17 -9.10
N GLY A 141 7.10 3.71 -9.42
CA GLY A 141 7.73 4.73 -8.59
C GLY A 141 7.92 4.25 -7.15
N ASP A 142 8.43 5.13 -6.29
CA ASP A 142 8.68 4.78 -4.90
C ASP A 142 7.38 4.80 -4.06
N VAL A 143 6.61 3.71 -4.15
CA VAL A 143 5.36 3.55 -3.38
C VAL A 143 5.68 3.38 -1.90
N ASN A 144 5.02 4.18 -1.07
CA ASN A 144 5.09 4.10 0.39
C ASN A 144 3.71 4.23 1.06
N TYR A 145 3.63 3.81 2.32
CA TYR A 145 2.40 3.77 3.09
C TYR A 145 1.72 5.14 3.24
N ARG A 146 2.50 6.21 3.45
CA ARG A 146 1.97 7.57 3.58
C ARG A 146 1.32 8.07 2.29
N LEU A 147 1.97 7.81 1.15
CA LEU A 147 1.44 8.11 -0.17
C LEU A 147 0.12 7.37 -0.40
N LEU A 148 0.10 6.06 -0.19
CA LEU A 148 -1.10 5.25 -0.44
C LEU A 148 -2.27 5.64 0.48
N SER A 149 -2.01 5.94 1.75
CA SER A 149 -3.02 6.46 2.68
C SER A 149 -3.60 7.78 2.18
N THR A 150 -2.75 8.71 1.72
CA THR A 150 -3.20 10.00 1.19
C THR A 150 -3.99 9.84 -0.11
N MET A 151 -3.55 8.94 -0.99
CA MET A 151 -4.27 8.61 -2.22
C MET A 151 -5.66 8.05 -1.94
N CYS A 152 -5.79 7.17 -0.93
CA CYS A 152 -7.09 6.64 -0.51
C CYS A 152 -8.05 7.77 -0.12
N ASP A 153 -7.58 8.70 0.71
CA ASP A 153 -8.39 9.84 1.16
C ASP A 153 -8.82 10.75 0.00
N LEU A 154 -7.90 11.04 -0.93
CA LEU A 154 -8.19 11.86 -2.11
C LEU A 154 -9.16 11.17 -3.07
N ILE A 155 -8.97 9.87 -3.32
CA ILE A 155 -9.89 9.09 -4.17
C ILE A 155 -11.27 9.04 -3.52
N ASN A 156 -11.37 8.84 -2.21
CA ASN A 156 -12.64 8.81 -1.50
C ASN A 156 -13.36 10.17 -1.54
N GLN A 157 -12.62 11.28 -1.53
CA GLN A 157 -13.19 12.62 -1.76
C GLN A 157 -13.68 12.78 -3.21
N ASP A 158 -12.95 12.26 -4.19
CA ASP A 158 -13.38 12.30 -5.59
C ASP A 158 -14.58 11.38 -5.84
N VAL A 159 -14.67 10.24 -5.16
CA VAL A 159 -15.87 9.38 -5.11
C VAL A 159 -17.07 10.17 -4.61
N ASP A 160 -16.92 10.90 -3.50
CA ASP A 160 -18.00 11.74 -2.95
C ASP A 160 -18.43 12.80 -3.97
N LYS A 161 -17.50 13.54 -4.56
CA LYS A 161 -17.80 14.54 -5.59
C LYS A 161 -18.52 13.94 -6.80
N VAL A 162 -18.03 12.83 -7.34
CA VAL A 162 -18.64 12.20 -8.53
C VAL A 162 -20.05 11.68 -8.21
N ASN A 163 -20.25 11.13 -7.02
CA ASN A 163 -21.57 10.63 -6.59
C ASN A 163 -22.56 11.77 -6.28
N GLU A 164 -22.09 12.93 -5.78
CA GLU A 164 -22.94 14.08 -5.41
C GLU A 164 -23.19 15.06 -6.57
N ASP A 165 -22.16 15.40 -7.35
CA ASP A 165 -22.21 16.48 -8.35
C ASP A 165 -22.90 16.08 -9.65
N VAL A 166 -22.86 14.80 -10.03
CA VAL A 166 -23.40 14.34 -11.31
C VAL A 166 -24.15 13.02 -11.16
N MET A 167 -25.38 13.10 -10.65
CA MET A 167 -26.24 11.93 -10.54
C MET A 167 -26.62 11.38 -11.93
N PRO A 168 -26.45 10.07 -12.19
CA PRO A 168 -26.80 9.46 -13.48
C PRO A 168 -28.24 9.77 -13.93
N SER A 169 -29.20 9.74 -12.99
CA SER A 169 -30.59 10.11 -13.25
C SER A 169 -30.77 11.55 -13.73
N GLN A 170 -30.00 12.51 -13.18
CA GLN A 170 -30.06 13.92 -13.59
C GLN A 170 -29.52 14.12 -15.00
N VAL A 171 -28.44 13.42 -15.37
CA VAL A 171 -27.90 13.45 -16.73
C VAL A 171 -28.91 12.87 -17.71
N LEU A 172 -29.48 11.68 -17.42
CA LEU A 172 -30.48 11.06 -18.28
C LEU A 172 -31.76 11.89 -18.40
N TYR A 173 -32.22 12.50 -17.30
CA TYR A 173 -33.35 13.42 -17.30
C TYR A 173 -33.09 14.66 -18.15
N CYS A 174 -31.87 15.21 -18.09
CA CYS A 174 -31.45 16.32 -18.94
C CYS A 174 -31.47 15.94 -20.42
N PHE A 175 -30.86 14.80 -20.78
CA PHE A 175 -30.89 14.22 -22.12
C PHE A 175 -32.32 14.01 -22.64
N LYS A 176 -33.22 13.55 -21.78
CA LYS A 176 -34.62 13.35 -22.11
C LYS A 176 -35.34 14.66 -22.43
N ARG A 177 -35.22 15.69 -21.57
CA ARG A 177 -35.92 16.98 -21.77
C ARG A 177 -35.50 17.74 -23.01
N PHE A 178 -34.24 17.57 -23.44
CA PHE A 178 -33.75 18.19 -24.66
C PHE A 178 -34.15 17.43 -25.93
N ASN A 179 -34.68 16.21 -25.80
CA ASN A 179 -35.14 15.38 -26.90
C ASN A 179 -36.68 15.36 -26.98
N THR A 180 -37.26 16.49 -27.42
CA THR A 180 -38.72 16.74 -27.43
C THR A 180 -39.56 15.72 -28.24
N GLU A 181 -38.96 14.99 -29.19
CA GLU A 181 -39.66 13.92 -29.92
C GLU A 181 -39.93 12.68 -29.06
N SER A 182 -39.14 12.48 -28.00
CA SER A 182 -39.24 11.32 -27.10
C SER A 182 -40.33 11.51 -26.02
N ASP A 183 -40.50 12.74 -25.52
CA ASP A 183 -41.54 13.10 -24.53
C ASP A 183 -42.97 12.90 -25.08
N ILE A 184 -43.19 13.19 -26.37
CA ILE A 184 -44.50 13.05 -27.01
C ILE A 184 -44.91 11.57 -27.15
N LYS A 185 -43.95 10.68 -27.45
CA LYS A 185 -44.21 9.24 -27.64
C LYS A 185 -44.54 8.54 -26.33
N GLU A 186 -43.89 8.93 -25.23
CA GLU A 186 -44.09 8.33 -23.91
C GLU A 186 -45.38 8.79 -23.21
N CYS A 187 -45.77 10.05 -23.43
CA CYS A 187 -47.07 10.58 -23.01
C CYS A 187 -48.26 9.84 -23.67
N VAL A 188 -48.04 9.27 -24.86
CA VAL A 188 -49.05 8.48 -25.60
C VAL A 188 -49.04 7.00 -25.20
N THR A 189 -47.89 6.45 -24.76
CA THR A 189 -47.77 5.02 -24.39
C THR A 189 -47.90 4.76 -22.88
N GLY A 190 -48.10 5.79 -22.06
CA GLY A 190 -48.33 5.64 -20.62
C GLY A 190 -47.10 5.22 -19.81
N GLY A 191 -45.90 5.31 -20.38
CA GLY A 191 -44.62 4.96 -19.73
C GLY A 191 -44.04 6.03 -18.80
N GLY A 192 -44.80 7.09 -18.50
CA GLY A 192 -44.33 8.25 -17.75
C GLY A 192 -44.34 8.06 -16.24
N THR A 193 -43.52 7.16 -15.70
CA THR A 193 -43.20 7.12 -14.27
C THR A 193 -41.71 6.91 -14.03
N PHE A 194 -40.89 7.87 -14.46
CA PHE A 194 -39.56 8.13 -13.89
C PHE A 194 -39.69 8.97 -12.60
N LEU A 195 -40.52 8.51 -11.66
CA LEU A 195 -40.70 9.18 -10.35
C LEU A 195 -40.60 8.19 -9.18
N GLY A 196 -40.39 6.90 -9.46
CA GLY A 196 -40.34 5.84 -8.44
C GLY A 196 -38.97 5.18 -8.27
N ASP A 197 -38.05 5.32 -9.22
CA ASP A 197 -36.83 4.49 -9.30
C ASP A 197 -35.53 5.28 -9.51
N ASP A 198 -35.59 6.62 -9.50
CA ASP A 198 -34.40 7.49 -9.64
C ASP A 198 -33.33 7.22 -8.56
N CYS A 199 -33.76 6.68 -7.42
CA CYS A 199 -32.89 6.29 -6.32
C CYS A 199 -32.12 4.98 -6.55
N SER A 200 -32.65 4.02 -7.34
CA SER A 200 -31.95 2.74 -7.56
C SER A 200 -30.81 2.91 -8.55
N LEU A 201 -31.05 3.61 -9.67
CA LEU A 201 -30.03 3.82 -10.71
C LEU A 201 -28.82 4.60 -10.19
N ASN A 202 -29.05 5.67 -9.42
CA ASN A 202 -27.96 6.42 -8.80
C ASN A 202 -27.15 5.56 -7.84
N ARG A 203 -27.82 4.67 -7.10
CA ARG A 203 -27.18 3.76 -6.15
C ARG A 203 -26.38 2.67 -6.84
N GLU A 204 -26.89 2.11 -7.94
CA GLU A 204 -26.25 1.05 -8.71
C GLU A 204 -24.98 1.54 -9.44
N LEU A 205 -24.97 2.80 -9.86
CA LEU A 205 -23.85 3.40 -10.57
C LEU A 205 -22.93 4.23 -9.66
N ALA A 206 -23.23 4.35 -8.37
CA ALA A 206 -22.37 5.04 -7.42
C ALA A 206 -21.04 4.30 -7.27
N PHE A 207 -19.94 5.04 -7.19
CA PHE A 207 -18.67 4.44 -6.80
C PHE A 207 -18.69 4.11 -5.31
N GLU A 208 -18.14 2.95 -4.97
CA GLU A 208 -17.88 2.58 -3.58
C GLU A 208 -16.60 3.24 -3.09
N LYS A 209 -16.62 3.70 -1.84
CA LYS A 209 -15.40 4.18 -1.18
C LYS A 209 -14.43 3.03 -0.99
N ILE A 210 -13.16 3.35 -1.13
CA ILE A 210 -12.07 2.43 -0.81
C ILE A 210 -11.99 2.31 0.71
N ASP A 211 -12.21 1.09 1.20
CA ASP A 211 -11.88 0.70 2.57
C ASP A 211 -10.40 0.33 2.63
N PHE A 212 -9.56 1.23 3.16
CA PHE A 212 -8.12 1.02 3.26
C PHE A 212 -7.77 -0.21 4.13
N ASP A 213 -8.58 -0.49 5.16
CA ASP A 213 -8.31 -1.60 6.09
C ASP A 213 -8.52 -2.96 5.42
N SER A 214 -9.32 -3.03 4.35
CA SER A 214 -9.54 -4.26 3.57
C SER A 214 -8.25 -4.81 2.94
N PHE A 215 -7.26 -3.95 2.67
CA PHE A 215 -5.96 -4.33 2.11
C PHE A 215 -5.00 -4.93 3.16
N LYS A 216 -5.36 -4.90 4.45
CA LYS A 216 -4.57 -5.47 5.57
C LYS A 216 -3.13 -4.95 5.65
N LEU A 217 -2.90 -3.73 5.15
CA LEU A 217 -1.61 -3.07 5.18
C LEU A 217 -1.34 -2.53 6.58
N LYS A 218 -0.24 -2.99 7.20
CA LYS A 218 0.10 -2.65 8.58
C LYS A 218 0.90 -1.36 8.64
N LYS A 219 0.51 -0.46 9.53
CA LYS A 219 1.35 0.68 9.90
C LYS A 219 2.50 0.22 10.80
N TYR A 220 3.73 0.37 10.33
CA TYR A 220 4.92 0.10 11.16
C TYR A 220 5.29 1.36 11.97
N PRO A 221 5.74 1.19 13.23
CA PRO A 221 6.25 2.30 14.03
C PRO A 221 7.61 2.75 13.49
N GLU A 222 7.96 4.01 13.73
CA GLU A 222 9.29 4.52 13.41
C GLU A 222 10.35 3.84 14.30
N ILE A 223 11.30 3.17 13.67
CA ILE A 223 12.37 2.43 14.35
C ILE A 223 13.60 3.35 14.46
N PRO A 224 14.24 3.48 15.64
CA PRO A 224 15.42 4.32 15.77
C PRO A 224 16.58 3.80 14.89
N PRO A 225 17.37 4.69 14.27
CA PRO A 225 18.49 4.26 13.44
C PRO A 225 19.56 3.53 14.25
N LEU A 226 20.30 2.61 13.61
CA LEU A 226 21.33 1.80 14.26
C LEU A 226 22.33 2.66 15.07
N SER A 227 22.72 3.82 14.55
CA SER A 227 23.64 4.75 15.21
C SER A 227 23.22 5.15 16.63
N ARG A 228 21.91 5.22 16.91
CA ARG A 228 21.37 5.59 18.23
C ARG A 228 21.26 4.41 19.19
N VAL A 229 21.07 3.19 18.67
CA VAL A 229 20.77 2.00 19.49
C VAL A 229 21.87 0.95 19.51
N LYS A 230 22.95 1.15 18.75
CA LYS A 230 24.06 0.18 18.61
C LYS A 230 24.57 -0.38 19.94
N SER A 231 24.83 0.50 20.91
CA SER A 231 25.35 0.10 22.23
C SER A 231 24.36 -0.76 23.02
N LYS A 232 23.06 -0.50 22.89
CA LYS A 232 21.99 -1.30 23.50
C LYS A 232 21.91 -2.68 22.86
N ILE A 233 21.91 -2.74 21.52
CA ILE A 233 21.92 -3.98 20.75
C ILE A 233 23.13 -4.84 21.16
N GLU A 234 24.32 -4.24 21.18
CA GLU A 234 25.54 -4.94 21.59
C GLU A 234 25.44 -5.49 23.01
N THR A 235 24.88 -4.73 23.94
CA THR A 235 24.70 -5.17 25.34
C THR A 235 23.74 -6.36 25.45
N VAL A 236 22.59 -6.31 24.77
CA VAL A 236 21.60 -7.39 24.77
C VAL A 236 22.17 -8.65 24.11
N CYS A 237 22.79 -8.51 22.92
CA CYS A 237 23.37 -9.64 22.20
C CYS A 237 24.54 -10.28 22.98
N LYS A 238 25.37 -9.50 23.67
CA LYS A 238 26.43 -10.05 24.55
C LYS A 238 25.85 -10.86 25.72
N LYS A 239 24.78 -10.35 26.35
CA LYS A 239 24.09 -11.07 27.43
C LYS A 239 23.47 -12.37 26.92
N LEU A 240 22.81 -12.31 25.77
CA LEU A 240 22.21 -13.47 25.12
C LEU A 240 23.27 -14.54 24.77
N TYR A 241 24.43 -14.10 24.27
CA TYR A 241 25.55 -15.00 23.99
C TYR A 241 26.13 -15.67 25.23
N ALA A 242 26.20 -14.94 26.35
CA ALA A 242 26.66 -15.51 27.61
C ALA A 242 25.72 -16.62 28.13
N GLN A 243 24.42 -16.51 27.85
CA GLN A 243 23.39 -17.45 28.29
C GLN A 243 23.24 -18.66 27.36
N ASN A 244 23.37 -18.49 26.04
CA ASN A 244 23.06 -19.52 25.03
C ASN A 244 24.25 -19.85 24.12
N LYS A 245 25.46 -19.92 24.69
CA LYS A 245 26.72 -19.96 23.94
C LYS A 245 26.80 -21.06 22.88
N GLU A 246 26.43 -22.29 23.22
CA GLU A 246 26.56 -23.43 22.30
C GLU A 246 25.49 -23.41 21.19
N GLU A 247 24.27 -22.99 21.53
CA GLU A 247 23.18 -22.88 20.55
C GLU A 247 23.50 -21.78 19.52
N ILE A 248 24.00 -20.62 19.95
CA ILE A 248 24.39 -19.54 19.04
C ILE A 248 25.60 -19.95 18.18
N ARG A 249 26.55 -20.72 18.72
CA ARG A 249 27.66 -21.26 17.92
C ARG A 249 27.16 -22.18 16.81
N SER A 250 26.22 -23.06 17.13
CA SER A 250 25.59 -23.96 16.15
C SER A 250 24.83 -23.17 15.08
N MET A 251 23.99 -22.21 15.50
CA MET A 251 23.26 -21.32 14.60
C MET A 251 24.20 -20.55 13.66
N MET A 252 25.26 -19.96 14.19
CA MET A 252 26.24 -19.19 13.38
C MET A 252 26.99 -20.09 12.39
N ALA A 253 27.23 -21.36 12.72
CA ALA A 253 27.86 -22.31 11.81
C ALA A 253 26.92 -22.65 10.62
N ASP A 254 25.65 -22.97 10.91
CA ASP A 254 24.61 -23.22 9.89
C ASP A 254 24.42 -22.00 8.98
N LEU A 255 24.31 -20.79 9.55
CA LEU A 255 24.19 -19.56 8.76
C LEU A 255 25.39 -19.32 7.85
N LYS A 256 26.61 -19.59 8.32
CA LYS A 256 27.82 -19.48 7.49
C LYS A 256 27.82 -20.46 6.33
N GLU A 257 27.34 -21.69 6.55
CA GLU A 257 27.20 -22.69 5.49
C GLU A 257 26.18 -22.26 4.44
N ARG A 258 25.01 -21.79 4.87
CA ARG A 258 23.97 -21.27 3.96
C ARG A 258 24.40 -20.04 3.17
N CYS A 259 25.21 -19.14 3.77
CA CYS A 259 25.75 -17.99 3.05
C CYS A 259 26.76 -18.43 1.97
N LYS A 260 27.55 -19.49 2.22
CA LYS A 260 28.48 -20.02 1.22
C LYS A 260 27.76 -20.68 0.05
N THR A 261 26.72 -21.46 0.30
CA THR A 261 25.96 -22.16 -0.76
C THR A 261 25.16 -21.20 -1.64
N ARG A 262 24.80 -20.02 -1.15
CA ARG A 262 24.16 -18.96 -1.96
C ARG A 262 25.13 -18.30 -2.97
N LEU A 263 26.44 -18.32 -2.69
CA LEU A 263 27.47 -17.71 -3.53
C LEU A 263 28.09 -18.68 -4.55
N ALA A 264 27.80 -19.98 -4.42
CA ALA A 264 28.30 -21.03 -5.30
C ALA A 264 27.29 -21.33 -6.42
#